data_AF-A0A2R6PMS0-F1
#
_entry.id   AF-A0A2R6PMS0-F1
#
_cell.length_a   1.000
_cell.length_b   1.000
_cell.length_c   1.000
_cell.angle_alpha   90.00
_cell.angle_beta   90.00
_cell.angle_gamma   90.00
#
_symmetry.space_group_name_H-M   'P 1'
#
loop_
_entity.id
_entity.type
_entity.pdbx_description
1 polymer ?
#
loop_
_entity_poly.entity_id
_entity_poly.type
_entity_poly.pdbx_seq_one_letter_code
_entity_poly.pdbx_strand_id
1 'polypeptide(L)'
;MAMYPDAQKKAQAELDRVLGSGRLPTFEDRDSLPYVEAIILESIRWMPAVPLGVSHRIFVEDEYKGYRIPKGTTIIPNAWAMLHNPDDFPSPEEFNPDRFIKNGSLDVKVQDPSTIAFGFGRRQVLK
;
A
#
# COMPACT_ATOMS: atom_id res chain seq x y z
N MET A 1 11.65 -9.98 1.00
CA MET A 1 12.76 -9.88 1.97
C MET A 1 14.05 -10.54 1.50
N ALA A 2 14.06 -11.76 0.94
CA ALA A 2 15.30 -12.41 0.48
C ALA A 2 16.13 -11.56 -0.52
N MET A 3 15.46 -10.75 -1.36
CA MET A 3 16.10 -9.82 -2.30
C MET A 3 16.52 -8.47 -1.67
N TYR A 4 16.11 -8.19 -0.42
CA TYR A 4 16.31 -6.91 0.26
C TYR A 4 16.81 -7.15 1.70
N PRO A 5 18.03 -7.71 1.86
CA PRO A 5 18.56 -8.10 3.17
C PRO A 5 18.76 -6.90 4.12
N ASP A 6 19.01 -5.70 3.61
CA ASP A 6 19.21 -4.52 4.46
C ASP A 6 17.89 -4.02 5.08
N ALA A 7 16.79 -4.09 4.33
CA ALA A 7 15.46 -3.85 4.89
C ALA A 7 15.12 -4.92 5.95
N GLN A 8 15.50 -6.18 5.72
CA GLN A 8 15.30 -7.24 6.70
C GLN A 8 16.07 -6.99 8.00
N LYS A 9 17.35 -6.59 7.90
CA LYS A 9 18.18 -6.27 9.08
C LYS A 9 17.62 -5.10 9.89
N LYS A 10 17.13 -4.05 9.23
CA LYS A 10 16.49 -2.90 9.90
C LYS A 10 15.23 -3.33 10.68
N ALA A 11 14.39 -4.18 10.08
CA ALA A 11 13.21 -4.72 10.76
C ALA A 11 13.58 -5.61 11.95
N GLN A 12 14.61 -6.46 11.81
CA GLN A 12 15.11 -7.27 12.92
C GLN A 12 15.64 -6.40 14.07
N ALA A 13 16.44 -5.37 13.76
CA ALA A 13 16.93 -4.45 14.77
C ALA A 13 15.80 -3.68 15.49
N GLU A 14 14.72 -3.32 14.79
CA GLU A 14 13.53 -2.73 15.40
C GLU A 14 12.82 -3.73 16.33
N LEU A 15 12.61 -4.96 15.88
CA LEU A 15 12.00 -6.03 16.69
C LEU A 15 12.83 -6.31 17.94
N ASP A 16 14.15 -6.45 17.80
CA ASP A 16 15.07 -6.70 18.93
C ASP A 16 15.02 -5.55 19.95
N ARG A 17 14.91 -4.31 19.48
CA ARG A 17 14.80 -3.12 20.35
C ARG A 17 13.48 -3.07 21.11
N VAL A 18 12.37 -3.44 20.47
CA VAL A 18 11.00 -3.29 21.03
C VAL A 18 10.62 -4.48 21.90
N LEU A 19 10.97 -5.70 21.47
CA LEU A 19 10.54 -6.95 22.10
C LEU A 19 11.62 -7.55 23.02
N GLY A 20 12.89 -7.20 22.80
CA GLY A 20 14.02 -7.85 23.45
C GLY A 20 14.11 -9.34 23.11
N SER A 21 14.81 -10.10 23.96
CA SER A 21 14.94 -11.56 23.81
C SER A 21 13.92 -12.28 24.69
N GLY A 22 12.73 -12.61 24.18
CA GLY A 22 11.86 -13.52 24.95
C GLY A 22 10.40 -13.63 24.60
N ARG A 23 9.86 -12.81 23.68
CA ARG A 23 8.46 -12.94 23.27
C ARG A 23 8.23 -12.67 21.79
N LEU A 24 7.18 -13.27 21.26
CA LEU A 24 6.68 -12.97 19.93
C LEU A 24 5.92 -11.63 19.94
N PRO A 25 5.87 -10.90 18.80
CA PRO A 25 5.07 -9.70 18.68
C PRO A 25 3.57 -9.99 18.88
N THR A 26 2.86 -9.04 19.47
CA THR A 26 1.39 -9.01 19.53
C THR A 26 0.87 -7.77 18.79
N PHE A 27 -0.45 -7.65 18.64
CA PHE A 27 -1.05 -6.44 18.05
C PHE A 27 -0.81 -5.17 18.88
N GLU A 28 -0.56 -5.29 20.18
CA GLU A 28 -0.26 -4.16 21.07
C GLU A 28 1.09 -3.51 20.73
N ASP A 29 2.00 -4.24 20.07
CA ASP A 29 3.31 -3.75 19.69
C ASP A 29 3.31 -2.92 18.40
N ARG A 30 2.22 -2.96 17.61
CA ARG A 30 2.20 -2.43 16.24
C ARG A 30 2.64 -0.97 16.15
N ASP A 31 2.16 -0.13 17.06
CA ASP A 31 2.50 1.30 17.10
C ASP A 31 3.97 1.55 17.44
N SER A 32 4.65 0.57 18.04
CA SER A 32 6.08 0.61 18.36
C SER A 32 6.96 0.02 17.24
N LEU A 33 6.36 -0.50 16.16
CA LEU A 33 7.05 -1.15 15.04
C LEU A 33 6.85 -0.41 13.70
N PRO A 34 7.20 0.89 13.61
CA PRO A 34 6.95 1.69 12.42
C PRO A 34 7.70 1.19 11.18
N TYR A 35 8.91 0.63 11.33
CA TYR A 35 9.65 0.11 10.17
C TYR A 35 9.06 -1.20 9.63
N VAL A 36 8.56 -2.06 10.52
CA VAL A 36 7.78 -3.24 10.09
C VAL A 36 6.51 -2.82 9.36
N GLU A 37 5.78 -1.82 9.87
CA GLU A 37 4.60 -1.26 9.18
C GLU A 37 4.99 -0.68 7.80
N ALA A 38 6.12 0.03 7.72
CA ALA A 38 6.63 0.55 6.45
C ALA A 38 6.94 -0.54 5.41
N ILE A 39 7.45 -1.71 5.84
CA ILE A 39 7.64 -2.88 4.96
C ILE A 39 6.29 -3.40 4.44
N ILE A 40 5.26 -3.44 5.29
CA ILE A 40 3.92 -3.89 4.91
C ILE A 40 3.34 -2.94 3.86
N LEU A 41 3.39 -1.63 4.11
CA LEU A 41 2.90 -0.61 3.18
C LEU A 41 3.66 -0.68 1.85
N GLU A 42 4.99 -0.79 1.86
CA GLU A 42 5.77 -0.87 0.62
C GLU A 42 5.50 -2.16 -0.15
N SER A 43 5.26 -3.28 0.53
CA SER A 43 4.89 -4.54 -0.14
C SER A 43 3.54 -4.42 -0.86
N ILE A 44 2.57 -3.77 -0.22
CA ILE A 44 1.24 -3.51 -0.78
C ILE A 44 1.34 -2.57 -1.99
N ARG A 45 2.16 -1.51 -1.89
CA ARG A 45 2.37 -0.54 -2.98
C ARG A 45 3.09 -1.16 -4.18
N TRP A 46 4.21 -1.84 -3.93
CA TRP A 46 5.11 -2.36 -4.96
C TRP A 46 4.48 -3.51 -5.74
N MET A 47 3.78 -4.42 -5.07
CA MET A 47 3.13 -5.56 -5.72
C MET A 47 1.70 -5.74 -5.18
N PRO A 48 0.74 -4.90 -5.62
CA PRO A 48 -0.64 -5.02 -5.19
C PRO A 48 -1.21 -6.37 -5.62
N ALA A 49 -1.90 -7.06 -4.71
CA ALA A 49 -2.44 -8.40 -4.97
C ALA A 49 -3.46 -8.43 -6.13
N VAL A 50 -4.19 -7.33 -6.34
CA VAL A 50 -5.19 -7.18 -7.41
C VAL A 50 -4.88 -5.92 -8.23
N PRO A 51 -3.88 -5.95 -9.13
CA PRO A 51 -3.37 -4.75 -9.82
C PRO A 51 -4.40 -4.05 -10.71
N LEU A 52 -5.42 -4.79 -11.17
CA LEU A 52 -6.53 -4.27 -11.99
C LEU A 52 -7.86 -4.17 -11.22
N GLY A 53 -7.80 -4.29 -9.88
CA GLY A 53 -8.98 -4.39 -9.03
C GLY A 53 -9.99 -5.45 -9.48
N VAL A 54 -11.24 -5.26 -9.08
CA VAL A 54 -12.37 -6.07 -9.55
C VAL A 54 -13.17 -5.23 -10.52
N SER A 55 -13.52 -5.79 -11.68
CA SER A 55 -14.29 -5.10 -12.70
C SER A 55 -15.64 -4.61 -12.17
N HIS A 56 -15.96 -3.35 -12.47
CA HIS A 56 -17.25 -2.73 -12.17
C HIS A 56 -18.09 -2.61 -13.43
N ARG A 57 -19.42 -2.58 -13.26
CA ARG A 57 -20.35 -2.41 -14.37
C ARG A 57 -21.22 -1.18 -14.16
N ILE A 58 -21.34 -0.39 -15.21
CA ILE A 58 -22.17 0.82 -15.24
C ILE A 58 -23.63 0.42 -15.50
N PHE A 59 -24.54 0.79 -14.60
CA PHE A 59 -25.97 0.44 -14.70
C PHE A 59 -26.83 1.56 -15.32
N VAL A 60 -26.32 2.78 -15.31
CA VAL A 60 -26.94 3.98 -15.85
C VAL A 60 -25.84 4.72 -16.62
N GLU A 61 -26.15 5.24 -17.81
CA GLU A 61 -25.19 6.03 -18.58
C GLU A 61 -24.64 7.20 -17.74
N ASP A 62 -23.35 7.46 -17.89
CA ASP A 62 -22.61 8.44 -17.09
C ASP A 62 -21.63 9.24 -17.96
N GLU A 63 -21.07 10.30 -17.41
CA GLU A 63 -20.01 11.09 -18.02
C GLU A 63 -18.90 11.35 -17.01
N TYR A 64 -17.65 11.09 -17.41
CA TYR A 64 -16.49 11.43 -16.60
C TYR A 64 -15.52 12.29 -17.40
N LYS A 65 -15.23 13.51 -16.94
CA LYS A 65 -14.30 14.45 -17.61
C LYS A 65 -14.58 14.63 -19.12
N GLY A 66 -15.85 14.73 -19.51
CA GLY A 66 -16.27 14.86 -20.92
C GLY A 66 -16.31 13.53 -21.70
N TYR A 67 -15.92 12.41 -21.10
CA TYR A 67 -16.04 11.08 -21.71
C TYR A 67 -17.40 10.49 -21.39
N ARG A 68 -18.21 10.26 -22.42
CA ARG A 68 -19.47 9.52 -22.32
C ARG A 68 -19.19 8.05 -22.00
N ILE A 69 -19.82 7.52 -20.96
CA ILE A 69 -19.71 6.15 -20.49
C ILE A 69 -21.09 5.47 -20.61
N PRO A 70 -21.34 4.71 -21.70
CA PRO A 70 -22.63 4.07 -21.92
C PRO A 70 -23.02 3.10 -20.80
N LYS A 71 -24.33 2.94 -20.59
CA LYS A 71 -24.89 1.87 -19.76
C LYS A 71 -24.36 0.50 -20.23
N GLY A 72 -23.96 -0.34 -19.28
CA GLY A 72 -23.46 -1.68 -19.52
C GLY A 72 -21.94 -1.78 -19.67
N THR A 73 -21.24 -0.64 -19.78
CA THR A 73 -19.77 -0.57 -19.85
C THR A 73 -19.11 -1.21 -18.63
N THR A 74 -18.04 -1.96 -18.87
CA THR A 74 -17.16 -2.50 -17.82
C THR A 74 -16.03 -1.52 -17.55
N ILE A 75 -15.84 -1.18 -16.28
CA ILE A 75 -14.75 -0.32 -15.79
C ILE A 75 -13.75 -1.19 -15.04
N ILE A 76 -12.48 -1.12 -15.45
CA ILE A 76 -11.36 -1.83 -14.82
C ILE A 76 -10.44 -0.76 -14.20
N PRO A 77 -10.35 -0.67 -12.86
CA PRO A 77 -9.46 0.27 -12.22
C PRO A 77 -8.00 -0.20 -12.35
N ASN A 78 -7.10 0.68 -12.78
CA ASN A 78 -5.68 0.34 -12.86
C ASN A 78 -4.94 0.74 -11.56
N ALA A 79 -5.15 -0.04 -10.50
CA ALA A 79 -4.52 0.16 -9.20
C ALA A 79 -2.98 0.10 -9.29
N TRP A 80 -2.44 -0.75 -10.17
CA TRP A 80 -1.01 -0.80 -10.46
C TRP A 80 -0.47 0.56 -10.89
N ALA A 81 -1.09 1.18 -11.91
CA ALA A 81 -0.65 2.47 -12.42
C ALA A 81 -0.77 3.58 -11.37
N MET A 82 -1.79 3.55 -10.52
CA MET A 82 -1.94 4.51 -9.41
C MET A 82 -0.82 4.35 -8.38
N LEU A 83 -0.46 3.11 -8.01
CA LEU A 83 0.59 2.81 -7.03
C LEU A 83 2.02 2.91 -7.59
N HIS A 84 2.15 3.05 -8.91
CA HIS A 84 3.41 3.27 -9.64
C HIS A 84 3.49 4.66 -10.28
N ASN A 85 2.62 5.59 -9.90
CA ASN A 85 2.73 6.96 -10.37
C ASN A 85 3.98 7.62 -9.73
N PRO A 86 5.00 8.04 -10.51
CA PRO A 86 6.22 8.62 -9.96
C PRO A 86 6.02 9.97 -9.25
N ASP A 87 4.91 10.67 -9.54
CA ASP A 87 4.56 11.92 -8.84
C ASP A 87 4.13 11.65 -7.39
N ASP A 88 3.47 10.51 -7.14
CA ASP A 88 3.01 10.10 -5.81
C ASP A 88 4.06 9.22 -5.10
N PHE A 89 4.74 8.35 -5.85
CA PHE A 89 5.73 7.39 -5.38
C PHE A 89 7.02 7.47 -6.21
N PRO A 90 7.99 8.35 -5.85
CA PRO A 90 9.26 8.46 -6.57
C PRO A 90 10.04 7.15 -6.61
N SER A 91 10.67 6.86 -7.75
CA SER A 91 11.30 5.56 -8.04
C SER A 91 10.35 4.38 -7.75
N PRO A 92 9.20 4.29 -8.46
CA PRO A 92 8.13 3.35 -8.11
C PRO A 92 8.50 1.87 -8.28
N GLU A 93 9.47 1.58 -9.16
CA GLU A 93 9.97 0.22 -9.39
C GLU A 93 10.91 -0.27 -8.27
N GLU A 94 11.43 0.64 -7.45
CA GLU A 94 12.30 0.30 -6.32
C GLU A 94 11.46 -0.04 -5.08
N PHE A 95 11.72 -1.21 -4.51
CA PHE A 95 11.22 -1.57 -3.20
C PHE A 95 12.01 -0.84 -2.12
N ASN A 96 11.42 0.19 -1.52
CA ASN A 96 12.06 1.04 -0.54
C ASN A 96 11.12 1.35 0.63
N PRO A 97 11.15 0.58 1.75
CA PRO A 97 10.37 0.87 2.94
C PRO A 97 10.71 2.22 3.60
N ASP A 98 11.94 2.73 3.44
CA ASP A 98 12.36 4.00 4.05
C ASP A 98 11.51 5.18 3.54
N ARG A 99 10.85 5.05 2.38
CA ARG A 99 9.95 6.09 1.85
C ARG A 99 8.81 6.42 2.81
N PHE A 100 8.38 5.46 3.65
CA PHE A 100 7.32 5.65 4.63
C PHE A 100 7.83 6.09 6.00
N ILE A 101 9.15 6.34 6.17
CA ILE A 101 9.75 6.65 7.46
C ILE A 101 10.28 8.08 7.49
N LYS A 102 9.92 8.81 8.55
CA LYS A 102 10.44 10.13 8.85
C LYS A 102 10.67 10.29 10.34
N ASN A 103 11.90 10.66 10.71
CA ASN A 103 12.32 10.82 12.11
C ASN A 103 12.03 9.59 13.00
N GLY A 104 12.11 8.38 12.43
CA GLY A 104 11.87 7.12 13.16
C GLY A 104 10.40 6.76 13.36
N SER A 105 9.47 7.49 12.73
CA SER A 105 8.03 7.18 12.74
C SER A 105 7.49 7.13 11.30
N LEU A 106 6.27 6.63 11.13
CA LEU A 106 5.62 6.63 9.82
C LEU A 106 5.37 8.08 9.34
N ASP A 107 5.73 8.37 8.10
CA ASP A 107 5.44 9.66 7.48
C ASP A 107 3.99 9.69 6.97
N VAL A 108 3.12 10.33 7.74
CA VAL A 108 1.70 10.52 7.42
C VAL A 108 1.46 11.34 6.15
N LYS A 109 2.50 11.98 5.59
CA LYS A 109 2.40 12.72 4.32
C LYS A 109 2.47 11.80 3.11
N VAL A 110 3.05 10.61 3.26
CA VAL A 110 3.12 9.64 2.18
C VAL A 110 1.74 9.03 2.01
N GLN A 111 1.28 8.96 0.76
CA GLN A 111 -0.02 8.39 0.46
C GLN A 111 -0.11 6.94 0.94
N ASP A 112 -1.14 6.62 1.73
CA ASP A 112 -1.39 5.25 2.18
C ASP A 112 -1.78 4.36 0.99
N PRO A 113 -0.93 3.39 0.58
CA PRO A 113 -1.22 2.52 -0.56
C PRO A 113 -2.42 1.60 -0.29
N SER A 114 -2.77 1.36 0.98
CA SER A 114 -3.92 0.54 1.37
C SER A 114 -5.25 1.12 0.87
N THR A 115 -5.33 2.44 0.70
CA THR A 115 -6.52 3.14 0.18
C THR A 115 -6.78 2.87 -1.30
N ILE A 116 -5.78 2.40 -2.04
CA ILE A 116 -5.89 1.99 -3.43
C ILE A 116 -5.94 0.46 -3.53
N ALA A 117 -5.01 -0.22 -2.86
CA ALA A 117 -4.82 -1.67 -2.99
C ALA A 117 -6.01 -2.47 -2.46
N PHE A 118 -6.73 -1.96 -1.45
CA PHE A 118 -7.94 -2.60 -0.91
C PHE A 118 -9.23 -2.05 -1.53
N GLY A 119 -9.11 -1.36 -2.67
CA GLY A 119 -10.23 -0.76 -3.39
C GLY A 119 -10.78 0.48 -2.70
N PHE A 120 -11.75 1.10 -3.36
CA PHE A 120 -12.31 2.39 -2.95
C PHE A 120 -13.81 2.46 -3.26
N GLY A 121 -14.50 3.38 -2.58
CA GLY A 121 -15.93 3.59 -2.74
C GLY A 121 -16.77 2.44 -2.17
N ARG A 122 -17.97 2.22 -2.75
CA ARG A 122 -19.01 1.32 -2.21
C ARG A 122 -18.62 -0.15 -2.10
N ARG A 123 -17.51 -0.58 -2.72
CA ARG A 123 -17.07 -1.98 -2.80
C ARG A 123 -15.63 -2.16 -2.31
N GLN A 124 -15.13 -1.24 -1.50
CA GLN A 124 -13.86 -1.43 -0.81
C GLN A 124 -13.91 -2.69 0.05
N VAL A 125 -12.75 -3.32 0.24
CA VAL A 125 -12.62 -4.46 1.15
C VAL A 125 -12.98 -4.02 2.56
N LEU A 126 -13.77 -4.83 3.26
CA LEU A 126 -14.07 -4.61 4.67
C LEU A 126 -12.80 -4.92 5.48
N LYS A 127 -12.31 -3.93 6.23
CA LYS A 127 -11.21 -4.07 7.18
C LYS A 127 -11.75 -4.48 8.54
#